data_AF-A0A090T4T3-F1
#
_entry.id   AF-A0A090T4T3-F1
#
_cell.length_a   1.000
_cell.length_b   1.000
_cell.length_c   1.000
_cell.angle_alpha   90.00
_cell.angle_beta   90.00
_cell.angle_gamma   90.00
#
_symmetry.space_group_name_H-M   'P 1'
#
loop_
_entity.id
_entity.type
_entity.pdbx_description
1 polymer ?
#
loop_
_entity_poly.entity_id
_entity_poly.type
_entity_poly.pdbx_seq_one_letter_code
_entity_poly.pdbx_strand_id
1 'polypeptide(L)'
;MSDQLLSYFERELASIRGALSEYGRDYPEHAAAMRLNQSDQEDPNISRFIEAAALLNAKTEKRLDEQFPEILQDLINIVYPGYLQVIPSYTPLHLDVDTEAATNTISLDKGSELAVTYNDTESIFTLVDELVVEPFYISDISATTAPFNFPTPNSLRRRSQRCS
;
A
#
# COMPACT_ATOMS: atom_id res chain seq x y z
N MET A 1 13.08 18.01 -23.34
CA MET A 1 13.39 17.32 -22.07
C MET A 1 12.07 16.89 -21.47
N SER A 2 11.99 15.74 -20.80
CA SER A 2 10.76 15.40 -20.08
C SER A 2 10.55 16.37 -18.92
N ASP A 3 9.30 16.71 -18.64
CA ASP A 3 8.91 17.67 -17.59
C ASP A 3 9.50 17.29 -16.22
N GLN A 4 9.58 15.98 -15.95
CA GLN A 4 10.26 15.43 -14.79
C GLN A 4 11.76 15.73 -14.75
N LEU A 5 12.50 15.60 -15.87
CA LEU A 5 13.95 15.84 -15.85
C LEU A 5 14.26 17.33 -15.61
N LEU A 6 13.37 18.23 -16.01
CA LEU A 6 13.51 19.65 -15.75
C LEU A 6 13.47 19.95 -14.24
N SER A 7 12.56 19.33 -13.49
CA SER A 7 12.50 19.54 -12.03
C SER A 7 13.75 19.03 -11.30
N TYR A 8 14.31 17.88 -11.69
CA TYR A 8 15.59 17.40 -11.17
C TYR A 8 16.73 18.37 -11.51
N PHE A 9 16.76 18.86 -12.75
CA PHE A 9 17.78 19.82 -13.18
C PHE A 9 17.71 21.13 -12.39
N GLU A 10 16.52 21.71 -12.22
CA GLU A 10 16.34 22.94 -11.46
C GLU A 10 16.70 22.75 -9.98
N ARG A 11 16.34 21.61 -9.39
CA ARG A 11 16.72 21.25 -8.02
C ARG A 11 18.25 21.16 -7.87
N GLU A 12 18.91 20.43 -8.74
CA GLU A 12 20.38 20.29 -8.72
C GLU A 12 21.09 21.62 -8.98
N LEU A 13 20.59 22.43 -9.91
CA LEU A 13 21.15 23.75 -10.18
C LEU A 13 21.02 24.68 -8.98
N ALA A 14 19.88 24.67 -8.29
CA ALA A 14 19.68 25.43 -7.06
C ALA A 14 20.59 24.93 -5.93
N SER A 15 20.73 23.60 -5.80
CA SER A 15 21.61 22.96 -4.81
C SER A 15 23.07 23.36 -5.00
N ILE A 16 23.60 23.24 -6.22
CA ILE A 16 25.00 23.59 -6.54
C ILE A 16 25.23 25.09 -6.33
N ARG A 17 24.30 25.95 -6.74
CA ARG A 17 24.43 27.41 -6.51
C ARG A 17 24.40 27.77 -5.02
N GLY A 18 23.55 27.12 -4.23
CA GLY A 18 23.53 27.26 -2.79
C GLY A 18 24.87 26.86 -2.16
N ALA A 19 25.39 25.69 -2.54
CA ALA A 19 26.68 25.19 -2.05
C ALA A 19 27.86 26.08 -2.46
N LEU A 20 27.86 26.62 -3.69
CA LEU A 20 28.89 27.57 -4.14
C LEU A 20 28.83 28.90 -3.39
N SER A 21 27.63 29.38 -3.07
CA SER A 21 27.45 30.60 -2.27
C SER A 21 27.98 30.40 -0.84
N GLU A 22 27.67 29.26 -0.21
CA GLU A 22 28.17 28.91 1.12
C GLU A 22 29.70 28.74 1.12
N TYR A 23 30.23 27.98 0.15
CA TYR A 23 31.68 27.83 -0.03
C TYR A 23 32.37 29.18 -0.21
N GLY A 24 31.74 30.08 -0.97
CA GLY A 24 32.25 31.42 -1.21
C GLY A 24 32.29 32.31 0.04
N ARG A 25 31.39 32.07 0.99
CA ARG A 25 31.40 32.74 2.29
C ARG A 25 32.47 32.20 3.22
N ASP A 26 32.66 30.88 3.23
CA ASP A 26 33.58 30.20 4.15
C ASP A 26 35.05 30.32 3.71
N TYR A 27 35.31 30.37 2.39
CA TYR A 27 36.64 30.42 1.80
C TYR A 27 36.79 31.58 0.80
N PRO A 28 36.80 32.85 1.27
CA PRO A 28 36.82 34.01 0.40
C PRO A 28 38.07 34.10 -0.49
N GLU A 29 39.24 33.66 0.00
CA GLU A 29 40.48 33.66 -0.80
C GLU A 29 40.39 32.74 -2.02
N HIS A 30 39.84 31.54 -1.85
CA HIS A 30 39.69 30.56 -2.93
C HIS A 30 38.53 30.93 -3.87
N ALA A 31 37.44 31.44 -3.32
CA ALA A 31 36.29 31.90 -4.09
C ALA A 31 36.63 33.12 -4.96
N ALA A 32 37.51 34.01 -4.49
CA ALA A 32 38.04 35.11 -5.28
C ALA A 32 38.86 34.62 -6.49
N ALA A 33 39.64 33.55 -6.34
CA ALA A 33 40.36 32.93 -7.46
C ALA A 33 39.43 32.33 -8.51
N MET A 34 38.27 31.79 -8.09
CA MET A 34 37.24 31.22 -8.97
C MET A 34 36.19 32.24 -9.43
N ARG A 35 36.27 33.50 -8.96
CA ARG A 35 35.29 34.58 -9.24
C ARG A 35 33.84 34.24 -8.89
N LEU A 36 33.62 33.39 -7.88
CA LEU A 36 32.29 32.85 -7.53
C LEU A 36 31.32 33.85 -6.88
N ASN A 37 31.72 35.10 -6.64
CA ASN A 37 30.94 36.08 -5.87
C ASN A 37 31.08 37.53 -6.39
N GLN A 38 31.54 37.74 -7.63
CA GLN A 38 31.68 39.09 -8.18
C GLN A 38 30.48 39.42 -9.06
N SER A 39 29.60 40.25 -8.50
CA SER A 39 28.26 40.64 -8.95
C SER A 39 28.10 41.18 -10.37
N ASP A 40 29.11 41.15 -11.23
CA ASP A 40 29.02 41.71 -12.59
C ASP A 40 29.56 40.83 -13.72
N GLN A 41 30.41 39.82 -13.47
CA GLN A 41 30.90 38.94 -14.56
C GLN A 41 31.27 37.54 -14.05
N GLU A 42 30.29 36.65 -13.96
CA GLU A 42 30.57 35.21 -14.05
C GLU A 42 31.00 34.87 -15.48
N ASP A 43 32.05 34.06 -15.62
CA ASP A 43 32.49 33.57 -16.93
C ASP A 43 31.38 32.67 -17.52
N PRO A 44 30.87 32.96 -18.74
CA PRO A 44 29.86 32.13 -19.39
C PRO A 44 30.23 30.64 -19.49
N ASN A 45 31.52 30.31 -19.56
CA ASN A 45 31.99 28.93 -19.60
C ASN A 45 31.85 28.24 -18.24
N ILE A 46 32.05 28.95 -17.13
CA ILE A 46 31.86 28.43 -15.78
C ILE A 46 30.37 28.22 -15.52
N SER A 47 29.51 29.18 -15.87
CA SER A 47 28.06 29.01 -15.72
C SER A 47 27.54 27.83 -16.55
N ARG A 48 28.01 27.67 -17.80
CA ARG A 48 27.69 26.49 -18.63
C ARG A 48 28.24 25.19 -18.06
N PHE A 49 29.42 25.21 -17.44
CA PHE A 49 29.98 24.04 -16.78
C PHE A 49 29.13 23.63 -15.56
N ILE A 50 28.69 24.59 -14.75
CA ILE A 50 27.78 24.36 -13.62
C ILE A 50 26.45 23.78 -14.11
N GLU A 51 25.87 24.33 -15.17
CA GLU A 51 24.65 23.78 -15.79
C GLU A 51 24.87 22.35 -16.33
N ALA A 52 26.00 22.09 -17.00
CA ALA A 52 26.32 20.75 -17.49
C ALA A 52 26.51 19.74 -16.34
N ALA A 53 27.15 20.15 -15.25
CA ALA A 53 27.33 19.34 -14.05
C ALA A 53 25.98 19.06 -13.37
N ALA A 54 25.14 20.09 -13.19
CA ALA A 54 23.79 19.95 -12.66
C ALA A 54 22.95 18.98 -13.51
N LEU A 55 23.05 19.07 -14.84
CA LEU A 55 22.35 18.17 -15.75
C LEU A 55 22.82 16.71 -15.63
N LEU A 56 24.12 16.48 -15.45
CA LEU A 56 24.66 15.14 -15.26
C LEU A 56 24.20 14.53 -13.92
N ASN A 57 24.23 15.32 -12.85
CA ASN A 57 23.73 14.91 -11.55
C ASN A 57 22.23 14.62 -11.59
N ALA A 58 21.44 15.52 -12.18
CA ALA A 58 19.99 15.35 -12.31
C ALA A 58 19.62 14.05 -13.06
N LYS A 59 20.39 13.69 -14.10
CA LYS A 59 20.21 12.41 -14.80
C LYS A 59 20.57 11.20 -13.93
N THR A 60 21.64 11.31 -13.16
CA THR A 60 22.09 10.25 -12.25
C THR A 60 21.08 10.04 -11.13
N GLU A 61 20.67 11.11 -10.47
CA GLU A 61 19.69 11.09 -9.40
C GLU A 61 18.34 10.55 -9.87
N LYS A 62 17.84 11.05 -11.00
CA LYS A 62 16.63 10.51 -11.63
C LYS A 62 16.74 8.99 -11.87
N ARG A 63 17.86 8.53 -12.40
CA ARG A 63 18.09 7.10 -12.65
C ARG A 63 18.11 6.28 -11.36
N LEU A 64 18.69 6.81 -10.29
CA LEU A 64 18.69 6.17 -8.98
C LEU A 64 17.27 6.04 -8.43
N ASP A 65 16.49 7.13 -8.48
CA ASP A 65 15.10 7.15 -8.02
C ASP A 65 14.20 6.20 -8.82
N GLU A 66 14.44 6.05 -10.14
CA GLU A 66 13.72 5.10 -10.98
C GLU A 66 14.04 3.63 -10.64
N GLN A 67 15.28 3.32 -10.26
CA GLN A 67 15.72 1.94 -9.97
C GLN A 67 15.46 1.52 -8.52
N PHE A 68 15.32 2.46 -7.60
CA PHE A 68 15.19 2.18 -6.17
C PHE A 68 13.95 1.32 -5.80
N PRO A 69 12.74 1.54 -6.37
CA PRO A 69 11.57 0.72 -6.05
C PRO A 69 11.75 -0.76 -6.40
N GLU A 70 12.43 -1.06 -7.51
CA GLU A 70 12.70 -2.44 -7.94
C GLU A 70 13.58 -3.17 -6.92
N ILE A 71 14.64 -2.51 -6.44
CA ILE A 71 15.53 -3.06 -5.42
C ILE A 71 14.79 -3.32 -4.11
N LEU A 72 13.91 -2.40 -3.70
CA LEU A 72 13.12 -2.58 -2.49
C LEU A 72 12.13 -3.75 -2.62
N GLN A 73 11.52 -3.91 -3.79
CA GLN A 73 10.61 -5.03 -4.05
C GLN A 73 11.33 -6.37 -3.94
N ASP A 74 12.52 -6.48 -4.52
CA ASP A 74 13.36 -7.68 -4.44
C ASP A 74 13.80 -7.98 -3.00
N LEU A 75 14.16 -6.95 -2.24
CA LEU A 75 14.53 -7.10 -0.84
C LEU A 75 13.34 -7.60 0.00
N ILE A 76 12.15 -7.03 -0.20
CA ILE A 76 10.93 -7.43 0.53
C ILE A 76 10.57 -8.88 0.19
N ASN A 77 10.75 -9.32 -1.05
CA ASN A 77 10.55 -10.72 -1.44
C ASN A 77 11.43 -11.71 -0.66
N ILE A 78 12.63 -11.29 -0.25
CA ILE A 78 13.55 -12.14 0.54
C ILE A 78 13.17 -12.11 2.03
N VAL A 79 12.91 -10.93 2.58
CA VAL A 79 12.69 -10.76 4.04
C VAL A 79 11.28 -11.20 4.44
N TYR A 80 10.26 -10.83 3.67
CA TYR A 80 8.86 -11.10 3.98
C TYR A 80 8.01 -11.25 2.70
N PRO A 81 8.07 -12.43 2.04
CA PRO A 81 7.42 -12.66 0.75
C PRO A 81 5.89 -12.50 0.80
N GLY A 82 5.26 -12.68 1.97
CA GLY A 82 3.82 -12.55 2.15
C GLY A 82 3.26 -11.14 1.99
N TYR A 83 4.10 -10.09 2.05
CA TYR A 83 3.64 -8.70 1.97
C TYR A 83 3.19 -8.28 0.56
N LEU A 84 3.82 -8.87 -0.46
CA LEU A 84 3.56 -8.57 -1.86
C LEU A 84 2.57 -9.56 -2.49
N GLN A 85 2.05 -10.52 -1.71
CA GLN A 85 1.07 -11.47 -2.20
C GLN A 85 -0.32 -10.86 -2.33
N VAL A 86 -0.98 -11.15 -3.44
CA VAL A 86 -2.38 -10.77 -3.66
C VAL A 86 -3.26 -11.59 -2.72
N ILE A 87 -4.14 -10.91 -1.99
CA ILE A 87 -5.15 -11.58 -1.17
C ILE A 87 -6.28 -12.03 -2.11
N PRO A 88 -6.59 -13.34 -2.18
CA PRO A 88 -7.69 -13.83 -2.98
C PRO A 88 -9.03 -13.37 -2.40
N SER A 89 -10.06 -13.34 -3.24
CA SER A 89 -11.44 -13.14 -2.78
C SER A 89 -11.83 -14.27 -1.82
N TYR A 90 -12.45 -13.90 -0.69
CA TYR A 90 -13.04 -14.85 0.25
C TYR A 90 -14.43 -14.35 0.65
N THR A 91 -15.35 -15.28 0.88
CA THR A 91 -16.71 -14.96 1.32
C THR A 91 -17.16 -15.97 2.37
N PRO A 92 -17.91 -15.54 3.40
CA PRO A 92 -18.67 -16.49 4.20
C PRO A 92 -19.71 -17.19 3.32
N LEU A 93 -19.89 -18.49 3.52
CA LEU A 93 -20.94 -19.27 2.89
C LEU A 93 -21.91 -19.78 3.95
N HIS A 94 -23.21 -19.75 3.65
CA HIS A 94 -24.24 -20.43 4.41
C HIS A 94 -24.78 -21.59 3.58
N LEU A 95 -24.82 -22.78 4.15
CA LEU A 95 -25.40 -23.97 3.52
C LEU A 95 -26.77 -24.21 4.13
N ASP A 96 -27.83 -23.93 3.36
CA ASP A 96 -29.19 -24.31 3.76
C ASP A 96 -29.36 -25.81 3.55
N VAL A 97 -29.19 -26.58 4.62
CA VAL A 97 -29.47 -28.02 4.62
C VAL A 97 -30.92 -28.24 5.01
N ASP A 98 -31.65 -28.95 4.15
CA ASP A 98 -33.01 -29.39 4.46
C ASP A 98 -32.96 -30.43 5.59
N THR A 99 -33.41 -30.02 6.78
CA THR A 99 -33.41 -30.85 7.99
C THR A 99 -34.36 -32.05 7.89
N GLU A 100 -35.32 -32.04 6.96
CA GLU A 100 -36.20 -33.19 6.74
C GLU A 100 -35.50 -34.29 5.91
N ALA A 101 -34.55 -33.90 5.06
CA ALA A 101 -33.79 -34.81 4.19
C ALA A 101 -32.46 -35.29 4.80
N ALA A 102 -31.82 -34.45 5.61
CA ALA A 102 -30.52 -34.76 6.22
C ALA A 102 -30.69 -35.32 7.65
N THR A 103 -30.77 -36.65 7.78
CA THR A 103 -30.72 -37.32 9.09
C THR A 103 -29.29 -37.51 9.60
N ASN A 104 -28.29 -37.44 8.71
CA ASN A 104 -26.89 -37.71 9.01
C ASN A 104 -26.04 -36.44 8.90
N THR A 105 -24.97 -36.38 9.68
CA THR A 105 -23.91 -35.38 9.57
C THR A 105 -23.29 -35.38 8.17
N ILE A 106 -23.13 -34.20 7.58
CA ILE A 106 -22.49 -34.00 6.27
C ILE A 106 -21.11 -33.39 6.51
N SER A 107 -20.04 -34.08 6.11
CA SER A 107 -18.67 -33.54 6.15
C SER A 107 -18.22 -33.13 4.75
N LEU A 108 -17.73 -31.91 4.61
CA LEU A 108 -17.06 -31.41 3.41
C LEU A 108 -15.58 -31.26 3.69
N ASP A 109 -14.76 -31.95 2.91
CA ASP A 109 -13.31 -31.90 3.08
C ASP A 109 -12.76 -30.52 2.71
N LYS A 110 -11.65 -30.16 3.38
CA LYS A 110 -10.81 -29.05 2.95
C LYS A 110 -10.43 -29.24 1.48
N GLY A 111 -10.55 -28.18 0.68
CA GLY A 111 -10.30 -28.27 -0.76
C GLY A 111 -11.54 -28.52 -1.61
N SER A 112 -12.72 -28.72 -1.01
CA SER A 112 -13.97 -28.85 -1.77
C SER A 112 -14.27 -27.56 -2.54
N GLU A 113 -14.59 -27.70 -3.82
CA GLU A 113 -14.93 -26.59 -4.72
C GLU A 113 -16.41 -26.24 -4.64
N LEU A 114 -16.69 -24.94 -4.59
CA LEU A 114 -18.03 -24.37 -4.45
C LEU A 114 -18.21 -23.32 -5.55
N ALA A 115 -19.12 -23.58 -6.47
CA ALA A 115 -19.50 -22.62 -7.51
C ALA A 115 -20.53 -21.64 -6.95
N VAL A 116 -20.22 -20.34 -7.03
CA VAL A 116 -21.12 -19.26 -6.65
C VAL A 116 -21.37 -18.40 -7.88
N THR A 117 -22.62 -18.28 -8.28
CA THR A 117 -23.03 -17.45 -9.41
C THR A 117 -23.57 -16.11 -8.90
N TYR A 118 -22.96 -15.02 -9.33
CA TYR A 118 -23.42 -13.66 -9.04
C TYR A 118 -23.37 -12.81 -10.31
N ASN A 119 -24.49 -12.16 -10.66
CA ASN A 119 -24.63 -11.33 -11.88
C ASN A 119 -24.08 -12.02 -13.15
N ASP A 120 -24.57 -13.22 -13.45
CA ASP A 120 -24.18 -14.04 -14.63
C ASP A 120 -22.69 -14.41 -14.71
N THR A 121 -21.92 -14.20 -13.63
CA THR A 121 -20.53 -14.63 -13.52
C THR A 121 -20.44 -15.77 -12.52
N GLU A 122 -19.88 -16.89 -12.95
CA GLU A 122 -19.59 -18.04 -12.08
C GLU A 122 -18.19 -17.89 -11.48
N SER A 123 -18.09 -17.94 -10.16
CA SER A 123 -16.83 -17.91 -9.42
C SER A 123 -16.69 -19.19 -8.60
N ILE A 124 -15.52 -19.82 -8.68
CA ILE A 124 -15.22 -21.05 -7.95
C ILE A 124 -14.43 -20.66 -6.71
N PHE A 125 -14.95 -21.06 -5.54
CA PHE A 125 -14.28 -20.92 -4.26
C PHE A 125 -13.90 -22.29 -3.72
N THR A 126 -12.91 -22.32 -2.83
CA THR A 126 -12.44 -23.57 -2.22
C THR A 126 -12.52 -23.45 -0.71
N LEU A 127 -13.02 -24.49 -0.04
CA LEU A 127 -13.03 -24.55 1.41
C LEU A 127 -11.60 -24.54 1.97
N VAL A 128 -11.35 -23.60 2.89
CA VAL A 128 -10.06 -23.45 3.57
C VAL A 128 -9.84 -24.52 4.65
N ASP A 129 -10.94 -25.05 5.18
CA ASP A 129 -10.95 -26.04 6.26
C ASP A 129 -12.09 -27.06 6.07
N GLU A 130 -12.05 -28.15 6.83
CA GLU A 130 -13.12 -29.13 6.90
C GLU A 130 -14.40 -28.50 7.48
N LEU A 131 -15.54 -28.71 6.81
CA LEU A 131 -16.83 -28.19 7.25
C LEU A 131 -17.76 -29.36 7.59
N VAL A 132 -18.06 -29.51 8.88
CA VAL A 132 -19.02 -30.50 9.39
C VAL A 132 -20.36 -29.82 9.62
N VAL A 133 -21.37 -30.21 8.85
CA VAL A 133 -22.74 -29.72 8.97
C VAL A 133 -23.58 -30.77 9.69
N GLU A 134 -24.03 -30.40 10.88
CA GLU A 134 -24.93 -31.22 11.69
C GLU A 134 -26.39 -30.82 11.45
N PRO A 135 -27.34 -31.76 11.55
CA PRO A 135 -28.74 -31.51 11.24
C PRO A 135 -29.50 -30.85 12.41
N PHE A 136 -28.98 -29.74 12.91
CA PHE A 136 -29.68 -28.89 13.88
C PHE A 136 -29.63 -27.43 13.44
N TYR A 137 -30.67 -26.69 13.73
CA TYR A 137 -30.76 -25.26 13.44
C TYR A 137 -30.92 -24.48 14.74
N ILE A 138 -30.42 -23.25 14.72
CA ILE A 138 -30.64 -22.30 15.80
C ILE A 138 -32.05 -21.75 15.62
N SER A 139 -32.98 -22.11 16.51
CA SER A 139 -34.38 -21.66 16.46
C SER A 139 -34.59 -20.28 17.07
N ASP A 140 -33.92 -19.99 18.18
CA ASP A 140 -34.02 -18.71 18.88
C ASP A 140 -32.67 -18.33 19.48
N ILE A 141 -32.35 -17.04 19.43
CA ILE A 141 -31.15 -16.46 20.05
C ILE A 141 -31.62 -15.38 21.01
N SER A 142 -31.52 -15.65 22.30
CA SER A 142 -31.77 -14.65 23.34
C SER A 142 -30.46 -14.18 23.96
N ALA A 143 -30.29 -12.87 24.07
CA ALA A 143 -29.19 -12.26 24.80
C ALA A 143 -29.73 -11.72 26.12
N THR A 144 -29.29 -12.28 27.24
CA THR A 144 -29.54 -11.74 28.57
C THR A 144 -28.37 -10.88 29.01
N THR A 145 -28.64 -9.70 29.55
CA THR A 145 -27.61 -8.88 30.17
C THR A 145 -27.21 -9.52 31.49
N ALA A 146 -25.90 -9.70 31.71
CA ALA A 146 -25.38 -10.00 33.04
C ALA A 146 -25.88 -8.95 34.05
N PRO A 147 -26.05 -9.29 35.34
CA PRO A 147 -26.63 -8.40 36.36
C PRO A 147 -25.72 -7.22 36.75
N PHE A 148 -24.80 -6.83 35.87
CA PHE A 148 -23.93 -5.69 36.04
C PHE A 148 -24.46 -4.54 35.19
N ASN A 149 -24.76 -3.41 35.84
CA ASN A 149 -25.18 -2.16 35.21
C ASN A 149 -24.05 -1.58 34.35
N PHE A 150 -23.89 -2.08 33.13
CA PHE A 150 -23.16 -1.34 32.10
C PHE A 150 -24.14 -0.41 31.38
N PRO A 151 -23.90 0.92 31.37
CA PRO A 151 -24.72 1.83 30.58
C PRO A 151 -24.61 1.42 29.11
N THR A 152 -25.72 0.94 28.56
CA THR A 152 -25.78 0.53 27.15
C THR A 152 -25.58 1.77 26.29
N PRO A 153 -24.60 1.80 25.37
CA PRO A 153 -24.42 2.96 24.49
C PRO A 153 -25.66 3.17 23.62
N ASN A 154 -26.08 4.43 23.49
CA ASN A 154 -27.35 4.85 22.87
C ASN A 154 -27.54 4.42 21.40
N SER A 155 -26.52 3.88 20.75
CA SER A 155 -26.53 3.45 19.34
C SER A 155 -26.92 1.98 19.12
N LEU A 156 -27.17 1.20 20.18
CA LEU A 156 -27.62 -0.19 20.04
C LEU A 156 -29.08 -0.24 19.60
N ARG A 157 -29.29 -0.42 18.28
CA ARG A 157 -30.60 -0.62 17.66
C ARG A 157 -31.18 -1.97 18.12
N ARG A 158 -31.95 -1.96 19.21
CA ARG A 158 -32.71 -3.14 19.68
C ARG A 158 -33.69 -3.55 18.59
N ARG A 159 -33.39 -4.64 17.89
CA ARG A 159 -34.32 -5.22 16.91
C ARG A 159 -35.34 -6.07 17.68
N SER A 160 -36.37 -5.42 18.22
CA SER A 160 -37.51 -6.11 18.82
C SER A 160 -38.50 -6.51 17.72
N GLN A 161 -38.25 -7.61 17.03
CA GLN A 161 -39.31 -8.27 16.27
C GLN A 161 -39.21 -9.77 16.53
N ARG A 162 -40.19 -10.25 17.29
CA ARG A 162 -40.57 -11.66 17.34
C ARG A 162 -40.83 -12.09 15.90
N CYS A 163 -40.04 -13.01 15.37
CA CYS A 163 -40.48 -13.80 14.22
C CYS A 163 -41.43 -14.86 14.77
N SER A 164 -42.72 -14.68 14.49
CA SER A 164 -43.76 -15.70 14.55
C SER A 164 -43.64 -16.66 13.39
#